data_AF-Q2L8W8-F1
#
_entry.id   AF-Q2L8W8-F1
#
_cell.length_a   1.000
_cell.length_b   1.000
_cell.length_c   1.000
_cell.angle_alpha   90.00
_cell.angle_beta   90.00
_cell.angle_gamma   90.00
#
_symmetry.space_group_name_H-M   'P 1'
#
loop_
_entity.id
_entity.type
_entity.pdbx_description
1 polymer ?
#
loop_
_entity_poly.entity_id
_entity_poly.type
_entity_poly.pdbx_seq_one_letter_code
_entity_poly.pdbx_strand_id
1 'polypeptide(L)'
;MSAALSSSLYISPKKPSCPQQPLSTKPTTIKTTLHTHPLFTVADQAVTLQMKEKILCLELMGIDSGKALSLNPFLRSASLDSVESVLNFLQSKGIYPNDLPRILGMCPKILTSDIRTELNPVFMFLSSDLHVPDNAFRRVVKKCPRLLISSVEDRLKPALFYLQRLGFKDIDALAYRDPVLLVSSVEHTLIPKLRFLESIGFTRSEAIGMILRCPALFTFSIENNFKPKFDYFMCEIKGKLENLKEFPQYFAFSLEKRIKPRHLESMERGLELPLPLMLKSTDEEFEQLLLQTKNSSSVVNV
;
A
#
# COMPACT_ATOMS: atom_id res chain seq x y z
N MET A 1 6.36 59.09 -5.67
CA MET A 1 7.30 60.18 -5.95
C MET A 1 7.93 60.63 -4.63
N SER A 2 9.27 60.75 -4.62
CA SER A 2 10.19 61.19 -3.54
C SER A 2 10.27 60.34 -2.26
N ALA A 3 11.39 59.70 -1.87
CA ALA A 3 12.78 60.18 -1.65
C ALA A 3 12.87 61.15 -0.44
N ALA A 4 13.81 61.13 0.50
CA ALA A 4 15.00 60.32 0.78
C ALA A 4 15.58 60.73 2.17
N LEU A 5 16.40 59.84 2.76
CA LEU A 5 17.69 60.05 3.48
C LEU A 5 17.87 61.12 4.59
N SER A 6 18.40 60.67 5.75
CA SER A 6 19.72 61.03 6.38
C SER A 6 19.80 60.39 7.78
N SER A 7 20.71 59.48 8.17
CA SER A 7 22.18 59.56 8.40
C SER A 7 22.56 60.77 9.28
N SER A 8 23.38 60.76 10.34
CA SER A 8 24.34 59.88 11.02
C SER A 8 24.73 60.65 12.33
N LEU A 9 25.26 60.11 13.43
CA LEU A 9 26.69 59.79 13.67
C LEU A 9 26.90 59.37 15.15
N TYR A 10 27.67 58.28 15.35
CA TYR A 10 28.82 58.04 16.26
C TYR A 10 28.84 58.60 17.71
N ILE A 11 29.33 57.87 18.73
CA ILE A 11 30.77 57.58 19.00
C ILE A 11 30.93 56.35 19.93
N SER A 12 31.90 55.47 19.63
CA SER A 12 32.47 54.43 20.52
C SER A 12 33.65 54.96 21.36
N PRO A 13 34.14 54.17 22.34
CA PRO A 13 35.58 54.04 22.52
C PRO A 13 36.10 52.59 22.47
N LYS A 14 37.40 52.50 22.13
CA LYS A 14 38.18 51.34 21.66
C LYS A 14 38.84 50.50 22.77
N LYS A 15 39.18 49.26 22.36
CA LYS A 15 40.10 48.22 22.89
C LYS A 15 41.54 48.68 23.25
N PRO A 16 42.29 47.78 23.92
CA PRO A 16 43.62 47.33 23.47
C PRO A 16 43.65 45.77 23.35
N SER A 17 43.98 45.09 22.25
CA SER A 17 45.19 45.00 21.39
C SER A 17 46.07 43.78 21.72
N CYS A 18 46.20 42.85 20.76
CA CYS A 18 47.31 41.89 20.64
C CYS A 18 47.56 41.64 19.13
N PRO A 19 48.81 41.42 18.67
CA PRO A 19 49.29 41.85 17.35
C PRO A 19 49.09 40.85 16.21
N GLN A 20 48.93 41.38 14.98
CA GLN A 20 48.95 40.64 13.72
C GLN A 20 50.36 40.62 13.12
N GLN A 21 50.81 39.46 12.64
CA GLN A 21 51.76 39.32 11.53
C GLN A 21 51.05 38.62 10.35
N PRO A 22 51.40 38.94 9.09
CA PRO A 22 50.63 38.47 7.93
C PRO A 22 51.22 37.18 7.35
N LEU A 23 50.39 36.16 7.11
CA LEU A 23 50.72 35.08 6.19
C LEU A 23 49.61 34.92 5.14
N SER A 24 50.01 35.16 3.89
CA SER A 24 49.29 34.81 2.67
C SER A 24 49.19 33.29 2.55
N THR A 25 47.98 32.74 2.40
CA THR A 25 47.79 31.35 1.91
C THR A 25 46.57 31.25 1.01
N LYS A 26 46.83 30.82 -0.23
CA LYS A 26 45.90 30.48 -1.31
C LYS A 26 44.83 29.45 -0.87
N PRO A 27 43.68 29.36 -1.56
CA PRO A 27 42.71 28.29 -1.33
C PRO A 27 43.34 26.94 -1.71
N THR A 28 43.62 26.10 -0.71
CA THR A 28 44.12 24.75 -0.95
C THR A 28 42.93 23.86 -1.28
N THR A 29 42.75 23.57 -2.56
CA THR A 29 41.84 22.53 -3.03
C THR A 29 42.38 21.20 -2.52
N ILE A 30 41.69 20.54 -1.60
CA ILE A 30 41.93 19.12 -1.31
C ILE A 30 41.48 18.37 -2.57
N LYS A 31 42.39 18.15 -3.52
CA LYS A 31 42.18 17.15 -4.57
C LYS A 31 42.29 15.79 -3.90
N THR A 32 41.16 15.12 -3.70
CA THR A 32 41.10 13.74 -3.24
C THR A 32 41.84 12.85 -4.24
N THR A 33 43.10 12.53 -3.95
CA THR A 33 43.98 11.62 -4.72
C THR A 33 43.59 10.14 -4.58
N LEU A 34 42.49 9.85 -3.88
CA LEU A 34 41.97 8.49 -3.69
C LEU A 34 41.66 7.80 -5.03
N HIS A 35 41.04 8.50 -5.99
CA HIS A 35 40.64 7.93 -7.28
C HIS A 35 41.82 7.49 -8.17
N THR A 36 43.03 8.00 -7.90
CA THR A 36 44.26 7.66 -8.64
C THR A 36 45.08 6.55 -7.98
N HIS A 37 44.67 6.06 -6.81
CA HIS A 37 45.39 5.02 -6.10
C HIS A 37 45.08 3.64 -6.70
N PRO A 38 46.08 2.79 -7.00
CA PRO A 38 45.86 1.47 -7.60
C PRO A 38 44.87 0.59 -6.82
N LEU A 39 44.95 0.62 -5.49
CA LEU A 39 44.01 -0.11 -4.62
C LEU A 39 42.56 0.42 -4.71
N PHE A 40 42.38 1.71 -4.99
CA PHE A 40 41.05 2.28 -5.21
C PHE A 40 40.47 1.80 -6.53
N THR A 41 41.26 1.81 -7.61
CA THR A 41 40.82 1.31 -8.93
C THR A 41 40.45 -0.17 -8.91
N VAL A 42 41.22 -1.00 -8.18
CA VAL A 42 40.93 -2.44 -8.02
C VAL A 42 39.66 -2.66 -7.19
N ALA A 43 39.50 -1.94 -6.08
CA ALA A 43 38.29 -2.01 -5.26
C ALA A 43 37.05 -1.54 -6.04
N ASP A 44 37.17 -0.47 -6.82
CA ASP A 44 36.08 0.08 -7.64
C ASP A 44 35.68 -0.89 -8.77
N GLN A 45 36.65 -1.54 -9.42
CA GLN A 45 36.39 -2.60 -10.40
C GLN A 45 35.70 -3.82 -9.78
N ALA A 46 36.14 -4.25 -8.59
CA ALA A 46 35.53 -5.39 -7.88
C ALA A 46 34.10 -5.09 -7.41
N VAL A 47 33.86 -3.90 -6.86
CA VAL A 47 32.52 -3.43 -6.47
C VAL A 47 31.61 -3.32 -7.70
N THR A 48 32.13 -2.79 -8.81
CA THR A 48 31.41 -2.71 -10.08
C THR A 48 31.07 -4.08 -10.65
N LEU A 49 31.95 -5.07 -10.52
CA LEU A 49 31.71 -6.43 -10.97
C LEU A 49 30.62 -7.13 -10.13
N GLN A 50 30.71 -7.06 -8.79
CA GLN A 50 29.69 -7.60 -7.89
C GLN A 50 28.31 -6.96 -8.15
N MET A 51 28.29 -5.67 -8.46
CA MET A 51 27.05 -4.97 -8.82
C MET A 51 26.47 -5.49 -10.14
N LYS A 52 27.31 -5.72 -11.16
CA LYS A 52 26.89 -6.30 -12.45
C LYS A 52 26.36 -7.73 -12.29
N GLU A 53 27.02 -8.55 -11.49
CA GLU A 53 26.57 -9.93 -11.20
C GLU A 53 25.21 -9.95 -10.51
N LYS A 54 24.98 -9.07 -9.53
CA LYS A 54 23.67 -8.93 -8.88
C LYS A 54 22.58 -8.49 -9.85
N ILE A 55 22.87 -7.49 -10.68
CA ILE A 55 21.94 -7.04 -11.71
C ILE A 55 21.60 -8.21 -12.64
N LEU A 56 22.62 -8.91 -13.16
CA LEU A 56 22.41 -10.05 -14.04
C LEU A 56 21.60 -11.16 -13.36
N CYS A 57 21.86 -11.46 -12.09
CA CYS A 57 21.10 -12.43 -11.30
C CYS A 57 19.61 -12.07 -11.21
N LEU A 58 19.30 -10.80 -10.92
CA LEU A 58 17.92 -10.31 -10.89
C LEU A 58 17.24 -10.40 -12.25
N GLU A 59 17.94 -9.99 -13.31
CA GLU A 59 17.40 -10.03 -14.68
C GLU A 59 17.16 -11.47 -15.15
N LEU A 60 18.07 -12.41 -14.84
CA LEU A 60 17.90 -13.84 -15.12
C LEU A 60 16.71 -14.44 -14.36
N MET A 61 16.39 -13.92 -13.19
CA MET A 61 15.18 -14.28 -12.42
C MET A 61 13.90 -13.59 -12.92
N GLY A 62 13.99 -12.75 -13.95
CA GLY A 62 12.86 -11.98 -14.47
C GLY A 62 12.44 -10.81 -13.58
N ILE A 63 13.35 -10.31 -12.74
CA ILE A 63 13.12 -9.18 -11.83
C ILE A 63 13.78 -7.94 -12.44
N ASP A 64 12.98 -6.90 -12.64
CA ASP A 64 13.48 -5.59 -13.07
C ASP A 64 14.46 -5.03 -12.03
N SER A 65 15.75 -5.06 -12.37
CA SER A 65 16.82 -4.70 -11.44
C SER A 65 16.79 -3.22 -11.07
N GLY A 66 16.40 -2.34 -11.99
CA GLY A 66 16.28 -0.89 -11.75
C GLY A 66 15.20 -0.56 -10.72
N LYS A 67 14.03 -1.18 -10.86
CA LYS A 67 12.93 -1.08 -9.90
C LYS A 67 13.30 -1.73 -8.57
N ALA A 68 13.93 -2.90 -8.58
CA ALA A 68 14.35 -3.57 -7.36
C ALA A 68 15.33 -2.72 -6.54
N LEU A 69 16.32 -2.10 -7.21
CA LEU A 69 17.31 -1.23 -6.58
C LEU A 69 16.75 0.10 -6.10
N SER A 70 15.77 0.67 -6.81
CA SER A 70 15.10 1.91 -6.36
C SER A 70 14.24 1.67 -5.11
N LEU A 71 13.58 0.52 -5.03
CA LEU A 71 12.75 0.14 -3.89
C LEU A 71 13.56 -0.47 -2.72
N ASN A 72 14.75 -1.00 -2.98
CA ASN A 72 15.67 -1.52 -1.97
C ASN A 72 17.13 -1.10 -2.22
N PRO A 73 17.54 0.11 -1.79
CA PRO A 73 18.90 0.59 -1.96
C PRO A 73 19.98 -0.27 -1.27
N PHE A 74 19.63 -0.99 -0.19
CA PHE A 74 20.55 -1.85 0.56
C PHE A 74 21.01 -3.07 -0.22
N LEU A 75 20.30 -3.43 -1.30
CA LEU A 75 20.69 -4.51 -2.19
C LEU A 75 22.06 -4.26 -2.86
N ARG A 76 22.46 -2.99 -2.97
CA ARG A 76 23.79 -2.60 -3.47
C ARG A 76 24.90 -3.16 -2.58
N SER A 77 24.73 -3.03 -1.27
CA SER A 77 25.72 -3.42 -0.25
C SER A 77 25.61 -4.88 0.20
N ALA A 78 24.49 -5.57 -0.05
CA ALA A 78 24.31 -6.97 0.34
C ALA A 78 25.29 -7.91 -0.40
N SER A 79 25.80 -8.97 0.23
CA SER A 79 26.64 -9.95 -0.48
C SER A 79 25.80 -10.89 -1.35
N LEU A 80 26.37 -11.44 -2.42
CA LEU A 80 25.68 -12.44 -3.24
C LEU A 80 25.29 -13.67 -2.41
N ASP A 81 26.18 -14.14 -1.53
CA ASP A 81 25.92 -15.28 -0.63
C ASP A 81 24.71 -15.03 0.28
N SER A 82 24.55 -13.79 0.77
CA SER A 82 23.39 -13.43 1.61
C SER A 82 22.08 -13.48 0.83
N VAL A 83 22.10 -13.01 -0.41
CA VAL A 83 20.95 -13.07 -1.32
C VAL A 83 20.61 -14.52 -1.65
N GLU A 84 21.60 -15.32 -2.02
CA GLU A 84 21.44 -16.75 -2.31
C GLU A 84 20.89 -17.51 -1.09
N SER A 85 21.38 -17.21 0.12
CA SER A 85 20.87 -17.80 1.36
C SER A 85 19.39 -17.51 1.56
N VAL A 86 18.94 -16.28 1.30
CA VAL A 86 17.51 -15.91 1.36
C VAL A 86 16.71 -16.69 0.32
N LEU A 87 17.20 -16.80 -0.92
CA LEU A 87 16.50 -17.52 -1.98
C LEU A 87 16.36 -19.00 -1.67
N ASN A 88 17.44 -19.64 -1.20
CA ASN A 88 17.43 -21.03 -0.75
C ASN A 88 16.47 -21.24 0.42
N PHE A 89 16.42 -20.28 1.35
CA PHE A 89 15.45 -20.31 2.45
C PHE A 89 14.00 -20.25 1.93
N LEU A 90 13.68 -19.33 1.01
CA LEU A 90 12.35 -19.24 0.41
C LEU A 90 11.98 -20.54 -0.32
N GLN A 91 12.93 -21.14 -1.05
CA GLN A 91 12.75 -22.43 -1.71
C GLN A 91 12.48 -23.56 -0.70
N SER A 92 13.17 -23.58 0.44
CA SER A 92 12.90 -24.54 1.53
C SER A 92 11.49 -24.41 2.11
N LYS A 93 10.86 -23.23 1.99
CA LYS A 93 9.46 -22.97 2.37
C LYS A 93 8.46 -23.18 1.22
N GLY A 94 8.90 -23.77 0.11
CA GLY A 94 8.06 -24.10 -1.05
C GLY A 94 7.80 -22.93 -2.01
N ILE A 95 8.58 -21.85 -1.93
CA ILE A 95 8.52 -20.72 -2.86
C ILE A 95 9.58 -20.93 -3.94
N TYR A 96 9.16 -21.34 -5.13
CA TYR A 96 10.05 -21.77 -6.20
C TYR A 96 10.44 -20.63 -7.14
N PRO A 97 11.49 -20.78 -7.97
CA PRO A 97 11.96 -19.75 -8.90
C PRO A 97 10.86 -19.10 -9.76
N ASN A 98 9.87 -19.88 -10.20
CA ASN A 98 8.74 -19.37 -11.00
C ASN A 98 7.82 -18.39 -10.25
N ASP A 99 7.89 -18.33 -8.92
CA ASP A 99 7.10 -17.41 -8.09
C ASP A 99 7.86 -16.13 -7.75
N LEU A 100 9.20 -16.19 -7.78
CA LEU A 100 10.10 -15.12 -7.37
C LEU A 100 9.92 -13.81 -8.15
N PRO A 101 9.81 -13.77 -9.49
CA PRO A 101 9.67 -12.50 -10.20
C PRO A 101 8.48 -11.67 -9.72
N ARG A 102 7.35 -12.33 -9.45
CA ARG A 102 6.16 -11.67 -8.89
C ARG A 102 6.38 -11.20 -7.45
N ILE A 103 6.93 -12.06 -6.59
CA ILE A 103 7.12 -11.79 -5.15
C ILE A 103 8.15 -10.68 -4.93
N LEU A 104 9.33 -10.83 -5.53
CA LEU A 104 10.45 -9.92 -5.38
C LEU A 104 10.26 -8.62 -6.16
N GLY A 105 9.57 -8.66 -7.30
CA GLY A 105 9.16 -7.45 -8.03
C GLY A 105 8.16 -6.57 -7.26
N MET A 106 7.41 -7.16 -6.31
CA MET A 106 6.55 -6.42 -5.37
C MET A 106 7.29 -6.01 -4.10
N CYS A 107 8.20 -6.84 -3.59
CA CYS A 107 8.84 -6.67 -2.30
C CYS A 107 10.35 -6.99 -2.37
N PRO A 108 11.17 -6.14 -3.02
CA PRO A 108 12.61 -6.41 -3.20
C PRO A 108 13.39 -6.33 -1.88
N LYS A 109 12.82 -5.74 -0.81
CA LYS A 109 13.38 -5.77 0.55
C LYS A 109 13.64 -7.20 1.04
N ILE A 110 12.87 -8.19 0.59
CA ILE A 110 13.02 -9.59 0.98
C ILE A 110 14.46 -10.08 0.78
N LEU A 111 15.13 -9.68 -0.31
CA LEU A 111 16.48 -10.11 -0.66
C LEU A 111 17.56 -9.67 0.33
N THR A 112 17.25 -8.69 1.18
CA THR A 112 18.16 -8.17 2.20
C THR A 112 17.62 -8.40 3.60
N SER A 113 16.58 -9.22 3.76
CA SER A 113 15.99 -9.51 5.07
C SER A 113 16.75 -10.60 5.81
N ASP A 114 16.81 -10.45 7.13
CA ASP A 114 17.42 -11.48 7.99
C ASP A 114 16.50 -12.70 8.08
N ILE A 115 17.06 -13.88 7.80
CA ILE A 115 16.29 -15.12 7.78
C ILE A 115 15.73 -15.45 9.17
N ARG A 116 16.52 -15.25 10.22
CA ARG A 116 16.17 -15.68 11.58
C ARG A 116 15.23 -14.71 12.27
N THR A 117 15.45 -13.40 12.10
CA THR A 117 14.72 -12.36 12.85
C THR A 117 13.59 -11.72 12.07
N GLU A 118 13.61 -11.74 10.73
CA GLU A 118 12.53 -11.17 9.90
C GLU A 118 11.71 -12.26 9.20
N LEU A 119 12.34 -13.16 8.43
CA LEU A 119 11.59 -14.08 7.57
C LEU A 119 11.00 -15.28 8.32
N ASN A 120 11.80 -15.98 9.13
CA ASN A 120 11.35 -17.18 9.85
C ASN A 120 10.18 -16.90 10.80
N PRO A 121 10.14 -15.77 11.55
CA PRO A 121 8.98 -15.42 12.36
C PRO A 121 7.70 -15.30 11.54
N VAL A 122 7.76 -14.82 10.29
CA VAL A 122 6.56 -14.73 9.43
C VAL A 122 6.03 -16.14 9.13
N PHE A 123 6.88 -17.09 8.79
CA PHE A 123 6.44 -18.47 8.55
C PHE A 123 5.93 -19.16 9.83
N MET A 124 6.53 -18.87 10.98
CA MET A 124 6.03 -19.33 12.28
C MET A 124 4.65 -18.74 12.60
N PHE A 125 4.42 -17.47 12.28
CA PHE A 125 3.12 -16.83 12.42
C PHE A 125 2.07 -17.48 11.49
N LEU A 126 2.44 -17.75 10.24
CA LEU A 126 1.55 -18.45 9.30
C LEU A 126 1.16 -19.84 9.82
N SER A 127 2.09 -20.62 10.36
CA SER A 127 1.80 -21.96 10.86
C SER A 127 1.11 -21.97 12.21
N SER A 128 1.55 -21.15 13.15
CA SER A 128 1.13 -21.22 14.56
C SER A 128 -0.10 -20.37 14.84
N ASP A 129 -0.15 -19.15 14.33
CA ASP A 129 -1.24 -18.22 14.60
C ASP A 129 -2.37 -18.35 13.55
N LEU A 130 -2.02 -18.64 12.29
CA LEU A 130 -2.99 -18.80 11.20
C LEU A 130 -3.30 -20.25 10.81
N HIS A 131 -2.62 -21.24 11.40
CA HIS A 131 -2.81 -22.67 11.10
C HIS A 131 -2.58 -23.05 9.63
N VAL A 132 -1.76 -22.27 8.90
CA VAL A 132 -1.42 -22.56 7.51
C VAL A 132 -0.40 -23.70 7.47
N PRO A 133 -0.71 -24.85 6.83
CA PRO A 133 0.26 -25.91 6.69
C PRO A 133 1.38 -25.52 5.72
N ASP A 134 2.57 -26.08 5.91
CA ASP A 134 3.78 -25.72 5.17
C ASP A 134 3.63 -25.80 3.65
N ASN A 135 2.91 -26.82 3.16
CA ASN A 135 2.62 -26.98 1.73
C ASN A 135 1.74 -25.87 1.14
N ALA A 136 1.07 -25.08 1.98
CA ALA A 136 0.20 -23.98 1.58
C ALA A 136 0.85 -22.60 1.72
N PHE A 137 2.06 -22.48 2.26
CA PHE A 137 2.78 -21.19 2.36
C PHE A 137 2.90 -20.49 1.01
N ARG A 138 3.24 -21.25 -0.04
CA ARG A 138 3.31 -20.75 -1.41
C ARG A 138 2.04 -20.00 -1.83
N ARG A 139 0.86 -20.54 -1.50
CA ARG A 139 -0.44 -19.95 -1.86
C ARG A 139 -0.67 -18.63 -1.15
N VAL A 140 -0.38 -18.56 0.15
CA VAL A 140 -0.55 -17.36 0.98
C VAL A 140 0.43 -16.26 0.57
N VAL A 141 1.72 -16.59 0.44
CA VAL A 141 2.78 -15.63 0.08
C VAL A 141 2.56 -15.07 -1.32
N LYS A 142 2.17 -15.89 -2.31
CA LYS A 142 1.84 -15.39 -3.66
C LYS A 142 0.67 -14.41 -3.66
N LYS A 143 -0.31 -14.61 -2.76
CA LYS A 143 -1.46 -13.73 -2.60
C LYS A 143 -1.05 -12.40 -1.97
N CYS A 144 -0.17 -12.40 -0.97
CA CYS A 144 0.33 -11.19 -0.34
C CYS A 144 1.82 -11.28 0.05
N PRO A 145 2.73 -10.93 -0.88
CA PRO A 145 4.18 -10.93 -0.62
C PRO A 145 4.59 -10.00 0.53
N ARG A 146 3.79 -8.96 0.80
CA ARG A 146 4.01 -8.00 1.89
C ARG A 146 4.06 -8.64 3.27
N LEU A 147 3.52 -9.86 3.44
CA LEU A 147 3.66 -10.62 4.69
C LEU A 147 5.13 -10.81 5.06
N LEU A 148 5.99 -11.13 4.08
CA LEU A 148 7.41 -11.44 4.31
C LEU A 148 8.25 -10.23 4.75
N ILE A 149 7.74 -9.00 4.59
CA ILE A 149 8.44 -7.77 4.98
C ILE A 149 7.74 -7.02 6.12
N SER A 150 6.70 -7.62 6.70
CA SER A 150 5.92 -7.05 7.80
C SER A 150 6.41 -7.62 9.13
N SER A 151 6.66 -6.75 10.11
CA SER A 151 6.99 -7.17 11.48
C SER A 151 5.86 -8.03 12.06
N VAL A 152 6.20 -9.21 12.56
CA VAL A 152 5.20 -10.10 13.21
C VAL A 152 4.64 -9.44 14.47
N GLU A 153 5.52 -8.84 15.27
CA GLU A 153 5.21 -8.25 16.58
C GLU A 153 4.45 -6.93 16.44
N ASP A 154 4.88 -6.04 15.53
CA ASP A 154 4.32 -4.69 15.42
C ASP A 154 3.21 -4.58 14.38
N ARG A 155 3.08 -5.56 13.48
CA ARG A 155 2.11 -5.51 12.39
C ARG A 155 1.16 -6.70 12.38
N LEU A 156 1.68 -7.91 12.17
CA LEU A 156 0.84 -9.06 11.85
C LEU A 156 -0.01 -9.51 13.05
N LYS A 157 0.59 -9.67 14.23
CA LYS A 157 -0.13 -10.06 15.45
C LYS A 157 -1.12 -9.00 15.94
N PRO A 158 -0.76 -7.70 16.01
CA PRO A 158 -1.72 -6.66 16.37
C PRO A 158 -2.91 -6.61 15.41
N ALA A 159 -2.66 -6.74 14.09
CA ALA A 159 -3.73 -6.79 13.10
C ALA A 159 -4.64 -8.01 13.29
N LEU A 160 -4.07 -9.20 13.47
CA LEU A 160 -4.84 -10.42 13.73
C LEU A 160 -5.72 -10.28 14.97
N PHE A 161 -5.15 -9.83 16.09
CA PHE A 161 -5.89 -9.65 17.34
C PHE A 161 -7.01 -8.61 17.20
N TYR A 162 -6.74 -7.49 16.54
CA TYR A 162 -7.74 -6.47 16.29
C TYR A 162 -8.89 -7.01 15.43
N LEU A 163 -8.58 -7.71 14.33
CA LEU A 163 -9.59 -8.33 13.45
C LEU A 163 -10.44 -9.37 14.21
N GLN A 164 -9.82 -10.21 15.03
CA GLN A 164 -10.55 -11.17 15.89
C GLN A 164 -11.50 -10.44 16.85
N ARG A 165 -11.08 -9.33 17.46
CA ARG A 165 -11.93 -8.50 18.33
C ARG A 165 -13.10 -7.85 17.58
N LEU A 166 -12.95 -7.56 16.29
CA LEU A 166 -14.06 -7.11 15.45
C LEU A 166 -15.02 -8.24 15.04
N GLY A 167 -14.66 -9.50 15.29
CA GLY A 167 -15.49 -10.66 14.99
C GLY A 167 -15.06 -11.48 13.77
N PHE A 168 -13.86 -11.25 13.23
CA PHE A 168 -13.30 -12.13 12.20
C PHE A 168 -12.88 -13.47 12.82
N LYS A 169 -13.73 -14.49 12.65
CA LYS A 169 -13.51 -15.84 13.19
C LYS A 169 -12.90 -16.81 12.17
N ASP A 170 -13.08 -16.55 10.89
CA ASP A 170 -12.56 -17.38 9.80
C ASP A 170 -11.09 -17.04 9.54
N ILE A 171 -10.20 -17.78 10.19
CA ILE A 171 -8.75 -17.60 10.09
C ILE A 171 -8.25 -18.00 8.70
N ASP A 172 -8.86 -19.01 8.08
CA ASP A 172 -8.55 -19.42 6.71
C ASP A 172 -8.87 -18.30 5.71
N ALA A 173 -10.00 -17.60 5.87
CA ALA A 173 -10.30 -16.44 5.05
C ALA A 173 -9.25 -15.34 5.22
N LEU A 174 -8.80 -15.05 6.44
CA LEU A 174 -7.74 -14.08 6.68
C LEU A 174 -6.41 -14.50 6.04
N ALA A 175 -6.06 -15.79 6.06
CA ALA A 175 -4.82 -16.28 5.47
C ALA A 175 -4.87 -16.32 3.93
N TYR A 176 -5.95 -16.85 3.35
CA TYR A 176 -6.01 -17.20 1.92
C TYR A 176 -6.76 -16.19 1.06
N ARG A 177 -7.78 -15.50 1.61
CA ARG A 177 -8.63 -14.58 0.85
C ARG A 177 -8.20 -13.14 1.05
N ASP A 178 -8.04 -12.74 2.31
CA ASP A 178 -7.83 -11.35 2.72
C ASP A 178 -6.52 -11.09 3.53
N PRO A 179 -5.36 -11.68 3.17
CA PRO A 179 -4.11 -11.48 3.92
C PRO A 179 -3.62 -10.02 3.92
N VAL A 180 -4.16 -9.18 3.03
CA VAL A 180 -3.87 -7.74 3.03
C VAL A 180 -4.32 -7.05 4.33
N LEU A 181 -5.32 -7.61 5.02
CA LEU A 181 -5.79 -7.06 6.30
C LEU A 181 -4.75 -7.25 7.41
N LEU A 182 -4.00 -8.36 7.38
CA LEU A 182 -2.96 -8.68 8.37
C LEU A 182 -1.73 -7.76 8.23
N VAL A 183 -1.42 -7.29 7.02
CA VAL A 183 -0.30 -6.35 6.79
C VAL A 183 -0.72 -4.88 6.95
N SER A 184 -2.00 -4.61 7.21
CA SER A 184 -2.53 -3.26 7.38
C SER A 184 -2.24 -2.71 8.78
N SER A 185 -1.98 -1.40 8.89
CA SER A 185 -1.79 -0.78 10.21
C SER A 185 -3.13 -0.72 10.94
N VAL A 186 -3.17 -1.21 12.18
CA VAL A 186 -4.38 -1.07 13.01
C VAL A 186 -4.68 0.42 13.22
N GLU A 187 -3.69 1.18 13.66
CA GLU A 187 -3.84 2.59 14.05
C GLU A 187 -4.03 3.53 12.87
N HIS A 188 -3.32 3.30 11.76
CA HIS A 188 -3.30 4.23 10.63
C HIS A 188 -4.14 3.75 9.44
N THR A 189 -4.70 2.54 9.48
CA THR A 189 -5.50 2.01 8.36
C THR A 189 -6.84 1.45 8.82
N LEU A 190 -6.87 0.49 9.75
CA LEU A 190 -8.12 -0.20 10.11
C LEU A 190 -9.03 0.66 10.99
N ILE A 191 -8.50 1.24 12.07
CA ILE A 191 -9.26 2.12 12.97
C ILE A 191 -9.80 3.35 12.22
N PRO A 192 -9.01 4.09 11.42
CA PRO A 192 -9.52 5.26 10.70
C PRO A 192 -10.69 4.94 9.76
N LYS A 193 -10.68 3.77 9.11
CA LYS A 193 -11.77 3.35 8.22
C LYS A 193 -13.05 3.02 8.99
N LEU A 194 -12.92 2.38 10.16
CA LEU A 194 -14.05 2.16 11.04
C LEU A 194 -14.61 3.49 11.57
N ARG A 195 -13.74 4.40 12.01
CA ARG A 195 -14.13 5.74 12.48
C ARG A 195 -14.78 6.59 11.40
N PHE A 196 -14.34 6.45 10.16
CA PHE A 196 -15.00 7.11 9.04
C PHE A 196 -16.45 6.64 8.89
N LEU A 197 -16.69 5.32 8.92
CA LEU A 197 -18.06 4.78 8.88
C LEU A 197 -18.91 5.29 10.05
N GLU A 198 -18.34 5.39 11.25
CA GLU A 198 -19.01 6.01 12.39
C GLU A 198 -19.33 7.49 12.14
N SER A 199 -18.39 8.25 11.58
CA SER A 199 -18.54 9.69 11.34
C SER A 199 -19.63 10.04 10.31
N ILE A 200 -19.94 9.13 9.39
CA ILE A 200 -21.01 9.31 8.40
C ILE A 200 -22.38 8.83 8.91
N GLY A 201 -22.47 8.44 10.19
CA GLY A 201 -23.74 8.18 10.87
C GLY A 201 -24.04 6.73 11.23
N PHE A 202 -23.14 5.78 10.96
CA PHE A 202 -23.32 4.40 11.41
C PHE A 202 -22.96 4.25 12.88
N THR A 203 -23.72 3.44 13.62
CA THR A 203 -23.24 2.99 14.94
C THR A 203 -22.02 2.09 14.77
N ARG A 204 -21.20 1.97 15.81
CA ARG A 204 -20.01 1.09 15.78
C ARG A 204 -20.38 -0.37 15.44
N SER A 205 -21.50 -0.87 15.96
CA SER A 205 -21.97 -2.23 15.68
C SER A 205 -22.35 -2.41 14.21
N GLU A 206 -23.01 -1.42 13.61
CA GLU A 206 -23.39 -1.46 12.19
C GLU A 206 -22.17 -1.39 11.28
N ALA A 207 -21.23 -0.49 11.59
CA ALA A 207 -19.98 -0.38 10.84
C ALA A 207 -19.17 -1.70 10.89
N ILE A 208 -19.07 -2.33 12.06
CA ILE A 208 -18.47 -3.66 12.20
C ILE A 208 -19.23 -4.70 11.37
N GLY A 209 -20.57 -4.72 11.45
CA GLY A 209 -21.41 -5.64 10.68
C GLY A 209 -21.29 -5.46 9.16
N MET A 210 -21.05 -4.23 8.68
CA MET A 210 -20.74 -3.95 7.28
C MET A 210 -19.37 -4.52 6.88
N ILE A 211 -18.35 -4.29 7.71
CA ILE A 211 -16.98 -4.76 7.47
C ILE A 211 -16.89 -6.29 7.47
N LEU A 212 -17.58 -6.97 8.39
CA LEU A 212 -17.58 -8.44 8.44
C LEU A 212 -18.20 -9.05 7.17
N ARG A 213 -19.24 -8.41 6.61
CA ARG A 213 -19.84 -8.84 5.34
C ARG A 213 -19.05 -8.40 4.10
N CYS A 214 -18.25 -7.35 4.22
CA CYS A 214 -17.43 -6.84 3.12
C CYS A 214 -16.05 -6.39 3.63
N PRO A 215 -15.11 -7.33 3.86
CA PRO A 215 -13.78 -7.00 4.40
C PRO A 215 -12.97 -6.07 3.49
N ALA A 216 -13.27 -6.07 2.18
CA ALA A 216 -12.68 -5.17 1.20
C ALA A 216 -12.85 -3.68 1.54
N LEU A 217 -13.83 -3.30 2.36
CA LEU A 217 -13.97 -1.94 2.88
C LEU A 217 -12.69 -1.44 3.56
N PHE A 218 -11.94 -2.31 4.23
CA PHE A 218 -10.65 -1.96 4.83
C PHE A 218 -9.53 -1.71 3.83
N THR A 219 -9.75 -1.94 2.54
CA THR A 219 -8.74 -1.72 1.49
C THR A 219 -8.95 -0.40 0.76
N PHE A 220 -10.14 0.19 0.83
CA PHE A 220 -10.46 1.42 0.10
C PHE A 220 -9.92 2.68 0.79
N SER A 221 -9.62 3.70 -0.02
CA SER A 221 -9.19 5.02 0.47
C SER A 221 -10.39 5.79 1.02
N ILE A 222 -10.19 6.52 2.12
CA ILE A 222 -11.22 7.41 2.65
C ILE A 222 -11.47 8.56 1.67
N GLU A 223 -10.43 9.30 1.32
CA GLU A 223 -10.51 10.48 0.46
C GLU A 223 -10.89 10.13 -0.98
N ASN A 224 -10.28 9.08 -1.55
CA ASN A 224 -10.41 8.80 -2.97
C ASN A 224 -11.50 7.77 -3.31
N ASN A 225 -12.19 7.21 -2.30
CA ASN A 225 -13.24 6.22 -2.54
C ASN A 225 -14.46 6.46 -1.64
N PHE A 226 -14.31 6.39 -0.32
CA PHE A 226 -15.46 6.48 0.58
C PHE A 226 -16.18 7.82 0.47
N LYS A 227 -15.48 8.95 0.66
CA LYS A 227 -16.06 10.30 0.62
C LYS A 227 -16.81 10.59 -0.68
N PRO A 228 -16.17 10.54 -1.87
CA PRO A 228 -16.86 10.91 -3.12
C PRO A 228 -18.06 10.02 -3.44
N LYS A 229 -18.02 8.73 -3.05
CA LYS A 229 -19.15 7.82 -3.26
C LYS A 229 -20.27 8.06 -2.26
N PHE A 230 -19.94 8.38 -1.01
CA PHE A 230 -20.91 8.75 0.01
C PHE A 230 -21.60 10.07 -0.33
N ASP A 231 -20.84 11.08 -0.75
CA ASP A 231 -21.36 12.38 -1.14
C ASP A 231 -22.32 12.25 -2.33
N TYR A 232 -21.93 11.48 -3.36
CA TYR A 232 -22.83 11.19 -4.48
C TYR A 232 -24.10 10.46 -4.05
N PHE A 233 -23.97 9.48 -3.13
CA PHE A 233 -25.09 8.72 -2.61
C PHE A 233 -26.12 9.61 -1.87
N MET A 234 -25.64 10.57 -1.08
CA MET A 234 -26.49 11.45 -0.30
C MET A 234 -27.05 12.63 -1.10
N CYS A 235 -26.24 13.26 -1.94
CA CYS A 235 -26.62 14.46 -2.66
C CYS A 235 -27.42 14.15 -3.94
N GLU A 236 -26.97 13.16 -4.73
CA GLU A 236 -27.51 12.90 -6.06
C GLU A 236 -28.55 11.77 -6.02
N ILE A 237 -28.21 10.63 -5.41
CA ILE A 237 -29.15 9.49 -5.27
C ILE A 237 -30.21 9.78 -4.20
N LYS A 238 -29.90 10.64 -3.21
CA LYS A 238 -30.77 10.95 -2.05
C LYS A 238 -31.17 9.70 -1.27
N GLY A 239 -30.26 8.72 -1.20
CA GLY A 239 -30.53 7.45 -0.53
C GLY A 239 -30.45 7.54 0.99
N LYS A 240 -30.89 6.47 1.68
CA LYS A 240 -30.83 6.38 3.15
C LYS A 240 -29.60 5.60 3.59
N LEU A 241 -29.05 5.91 4.77
CA LEU A 241 -27.93 5.16 5.36
C LEU A 241 -28.22 3.66 5.45
N GLU A 242 -29.48 3.28 5.68
CA GLU A 242 -29.92 1.89 5.71
C GLU A 242 -29.55 1.14 4.42
N ASN A 243 -29.68 1.77 3.25
CA ASN A 243 -29.36 1.11 1.98
C ASN A 243 -27.85 0.78 1.87
N LEU A 244 -26.99 1.67 2.37
CA LEU A 244 -25.55 1.42 2.43
C LEU A 244 -25.21 0.36 3.47
N LYS A 245 -25.93 0.32 4.60
CA LYS A 245 -25.80 -0.74 5.59
C LYS A 245 -26.15 -2.09 5.01
N GLU A 246 -27.29 -2.20 4.33
CA GLU A 246 -27.71 -3.46 3.70
C GLU A 246 -26.75 -3.86 2.57
N PHE A 247 -26.22 -2.88 1.82
CA PHE A 247 -25.36 -3.10 0.66
C PHE A 247 -23.98 -2.39 0.75
N PRO A 248 -23.08 -2.84 1.63
CA PRO A 248 -21.76 -2.23 1.79
C PRO A 248 -20.89 -2.35 0.53
N GLN A 249 -21.18 -3.31 -0.35
CA GLN A 249 -20.50 -3.47 -1.64
C GLN A 249 -20.67 -2.27 -2.57
N TYR A 250 -21.60 -1.34 -2.29
CA TYR A 250 -21.67 -0.05 -2.97
C TYR A 250 -20.30 0.61 -3.11
N PHE A 251 -19.49 0.63 -2.05
CA PHE A 251 -18.16 1.24 -2.06
C PHE A 251 -17.12 0.46 -2.91
N ALA A 252 -17.44 -0.76 -3.34
CA ALA A 252 -16.58 -1.54 -4.22
C ALA A 252 -16.77 -1.21 -5.71
N PHE A 253 -17.93 -0.66 -6.11
CA PHE A 253 -18.19 -0.30 -7.51
C PHE A 253 -17.54 1.03 -7.89
N SER A 254 -17.13 1.16 -9.15
CA SER A 254 -16.57 2.41 -9.67
C SER A 254 -17.63 3.52 -9.66
N LEU A 255 -17.28 4.69 -9.11
CA LEU A 255 -18.19 5.84 -9.10
C LEU A 255 -18.51 6.29 -10.53
N GLU A 256 -17.47 6.55 -11.31
CA GLU A 256 -17.59 7.11 -12.66
C GLU A 256 -18.03 6.08 -13.70
N LYS A 257 -17.61 4.81 -13.56
CA LYS A 257 -17.87 3.79 -14.60
C LYS A 257 -19.11 2.95 -14.34
N ARG A 258 -19.67 2.97 -13.12
CA ARG A 258 -20.74 2.05 -12.74
C ARG A 258 -21.88 2.73 -12.00
N ILE A 259 -21.58 3.46 -10.93
CA ILE A 259 -22.62 4.06 -10.08
C ILE A 259 -23.32 5.19 -10.81
N LYS A 260 -22.57 6.21 -11.27
CA LYS A 260 -23.12 7.38 -11.96
C LYS A 260 -23.89 7.03 -13.22
N PRO A 261 -23.33 6.27 -14.19
CA PRO A 261 -24.04 6.01 -15.45
C PRO A 261 -25.37 5.28 -15.22
N ARG A 262 -25.38 4.26 -14.35
CA ARG A 262 -26.59 3.47 -14.08
C ARG A 262 -27.64 4.22 -13.29
N HIS A 263 -27.22 5.05 -12.33
CA HIS A 263 -28.15 5.91 -11.61
C HIS A 263 -28.82 6.91 -12.55
N LEU A 264 -28.04 7.62 -13.38
CA LEU A 264 -28.55 8.60 -14.33
C LEU A 264 -29.49 7.97 -15.35
N GLU A 265 -29.12 6.82 -15.93
CA GLU A 265 -29.99 6.13 -16.89
C GLU A 265 -31.29 5.62 -16.26
N SER A 266 -31.24 5.14 -15.01
CA SER A 266 -32.45 4.74 -14.28
C SER A 266 -33.37 5.95 -14.03
N MET A 267 -32.78 7.08 -13.64
CA MET A 267 -33.50 8.34 -13.40
C MET A 267 -34.12 8.93 -14.66
N GLU A 268 -33.41 8.92 -15.80
CA GLU A 268 -33.95 9.36 -17.10
C GLU A 268 -35.18 8.55 -17.53
N ARG A 269 -35.26 7.29 -17.09
CA ARG A 269 -36.42 6.41 -17.33
C ARG A 269 -37.45 6.44 -16.20
N GLY A 270 -37.25 7.27 -15.17
CA GLY A 270 -38.15 7.40 -14.02
C GLY A 270 -38.22 6.14 -13.14
N LEU A 271 -37.13 5.35 -13.09
CA LEU A 271 -37.07 4.08 -12.37
C LEU A 271 -36.27 4.23 -11.07
N GLU A 272 -36.88 3.86 -9.95
CA GLU A 272 -36.20 3.70 -8.67
C GLU A 272 -35.80 2.24 -8.46
N LEU A 273 -34.55 1.91 -8.77
CA LEU A 273 -34.01 0.56 -8.61
C LEU A 273 -33.25 0.42 -7.28
N PRO A 274 -33.43 -0.69 -6.52
CA PRO A 274 -32.58 -0.99 -5.37
C PRO A 274 -31.11 -1.08 -5.76
N LEU A 275 -30.21 -0.52 -4.94
CA LEU A 275 -28.76 -0.51 -5.23
C LEU A 275 -28.17 -1.88 -5.60
N PRO A 276 -28.51 -2.99 -4.90
CA PRO A 276 -27.96 -4.29 -5.26
C PRO A 276 -28.34 -4.71 -6.68
N LEU A 277 -29.61 -4.49 -7.07
CA LEU A 277 -30.11 -4.83 -8.40
C LEU A 277 -29.49 -3.91 -9.46
N MET A 278 -29.41 -2.61 -9.20
CA MET A 278 -28.81 -1.66 -10.13
C MET A 278 -27.31 -1.93 -10.34
N LEU A 279 -26.56 -2.32 -9.32
CA LEU A 279 -25.09 -2.35 -9.39
C LEU A 279 -24.50 -3.74 -9.63
N LYS A 280 -25.13 -4.82 -9.14
CA LYS A 280 -24.63 -6.20 -9.32
C LYS A 280 -24.96 -6.80 -10.68
N SER A 281 -26.09 -6.44 -11.28
CA SER A 281 -26.54 -7.01 -12.57
C SER A 281 -25.51 -6.78 -13.67
N THR A 282 -25.38 -7.68 -14.64
CA THR A 282 -24.50 -7.45 -15.81
C THR A 282 -24.97 -6.25 -16.63
N ASP A 283 -24.23 -5.86 -17.67
CA ASP A 283 -24.67 -4.75 -18.53
C ASP A 283 -25.93 -5.15 -19.31
N GLU A 284 -26.00 -6.38 -19.81
CA GLU A 284 -27.15 -6.94 -20.51
C GLU A 284 -28.37 -7.06 -19.58
N GLU A 285 -28.19 -7.59 -18.37
CA GLU A 285 -29.27 -7.70 -17.39
C GLU A 285 -29.79 -6.32 -16.98
N PHE A 286 -28.89 -5.34 -16.82
CA PHE A 286 -29.28 -3.97 -16.50
C PHE A 286 -30.08 -3.34 -17.65
N GLU A 287 -29.64 -3.49 -18.90
CA GLU A 287 -30.41 -3.04 -20.06
C GLU A 287 -31.80 -3.68 -20.12
N GLN A 288 -31.90 -4.99 -19.84
CA GLN A 288 -33.18 -5.69 -19.78
C GLN A 288 -34.10 -5.14 -18.68
N LEU A 289 -33.56 -4.84 -17.49
CA LEU A 289 -34.33 -4.23 -16.40
C LEU A 289 -34.93 -2.89 -16.81
N LEU A 290 -34.18 -2.09 -17.57
CA LEU A 290 -34.63 -0.79 -18.08
C LEU A 290 -35.66 -0.91 -19.22
N LEU A 291 -35.79 -2.06 -19.87
CA LEU A 291 -36.77 -2.34 -20.93
C LEU A 291 -38.06 -2.96 -20.36
N GLN A 292 -37.96 -3.92 -19.45
CA GLN A 292 -39.12 -4.65 -18.88
C GLN A 292 -40.06 -3.73 -18.08
N THR A 293 -39.50 -2.74 -17.38
CA THR A 293 -40.26 -1.76 -16.61
C THR A 293 -41.02 -0.76 -17.49
N LYS A 294 -40.58 -0.54 -18.75
CA LYS A 294 -41.26 0.31 -19.73
C LYS A 294 -42.59 -0.29 -20.22
N ASN A 295 -42.65 -1.62 -20.30
CA ASN A 295 -43.83 -2.37 -20.77
C ASN A 295 -44.90 -2.56 -19.70
N SER A 296 -44.58 -2.34 -18.42
CA SER A 296 -45.55 -2.46 -17.31
C SER A 296 -46.35 -1.17 -17.10
N SER A 297 -45.78 -0.01 -17.46
CA SER A 297 -46.43 1.31 -17.33
C SER A 297 -47.35 1.68 -18.49
N SER A 298 -47.37 0.87 -19.56
CA SER A 298 -48.15 1.13 -20.79
C SER A 298 -49.43 0.29 -20.90
N VAL A 299 -49.77 -0.53 -19.90
CA VAL A 299 -50.96 -1.42 -19.91
C VAL A 299 -52.09 -0.91 -19.00
N VAL A 300 -51.91 0.21 -18.28
CA VAL A 300 -52.99 0.84 -17.49
C VAL A 300 -53.46 2.10 -18.19
N ASN A 301 -54.19 1.94 -19.30
CA ASN A 301 -55.10 2.93 -19.88
C ASN A 301 -55.89 2.26 -21.03
N VAL A 302 -56.88 1.44 -20.66
CA VAL A 302 -58.06 1.13 -21.49
C VAL A 302 -59.27 1.12 -20.57
#